data_AF-R5BUN4-F1
#
_entry.id   AF-R5BUN4-F1
#
_cell.length_a   1.000
_cell.length_b   1.000
_cell.length_c   1.000
_cell.angle_alpha   90.00
_cell.angle_beta   90.00
_cell.angle_gamma   90.00
#
_symmetry.space_group_name_H-M   'P 1'
#
loop_
_entity.id
_entity.type
_entity.pdbx_description
1 polymer ?
#
loop_
_entity_poly.entity_id
_entity_poly.type
_entity_poly.pdbx_seq_one_letter_code
_entity_poly.pdbx_strand_id
1 'polypeptide(L)'
;MKCKHATREIPTDPHGKARYERAMRHMELAKEQGMSSEEIHALFKLIMDFDPKKDLDKVPNDDAHKKFRQALSHANRAVEEGKSDEEAHEIFRRIMHGETAGKCKHRKEEA
;
A
#
# COMPACT_ATOMS: atom_id res chain seq x y z
N MET A 1 -0.45 9.28 30.10
CA MET A 1 0.62 8.31 29.78
C MET A 1 1.73 9.02 29.02
N LYS A 2 3.00 8.95 29.47
CA LYS A 2 4.14 9.36 28.65
C LYS A 2 4.30 8.32 27.54
N CYS A 3 3.82 8.61 26.33
CA CYS A 3 4.13 7.77 25.19
C CYS A 3 5.65 7.81 25.02
N LYS A 4 6.33 6.71 25.38
CA LYS A 4 7.73 6.50 25.00
C LYS A 4 7.70 6.24 23.50
N HIS A 5 7.69 7.30 22.70
CA HIS A 5 7.82 7.18 21.26
C HIS A 5 9.17 6.51 21.02
N ALA A 6 9.16 5.21 20.77
CA ALA A 6 10.34 4.55 20.22
C ALA A 6 10.62 5.28 18.92
N THR A 7 11.72 6.03 18.87
CA THR A 7 12.16 6.71 17.66
C THR A 7 12.46 5.62 16.65
N ARG A 8 11.49 5.30 15.78
CA ARG A 8 11.69 4.32 14.72
C ARG A 8 12.71 4.91 13.78
N GLU A 9 13.79 4.18 13.54
CA GLU A 9 14.81 4.60 12.60
C GLU A 9 14.16 4.78 11.22
N ILE A 10 14.44 5.90 10.58
CA ILE A 10 13.95 6.17 9.22
C ILE A 10 14.58 5.12 8.32
N PRO A 11 13.79 4.28 7.64
CA PRO A 11 14.35 3.27 6.76
C PRO A 11 15.20 3.93 5.67
N THR A 12 16.39 3.39 5.45
CA THR A 12 17.32 3.88 4.42
C THR A 12 17.04 3.27 3.06
N ASP A 13 16.28 2.17 3.00
CA ASP A 13 15.85 1.56 1.75
C ASP A 13 14.81 2.44 1.05
N PRO A 14 14.85 2.59 -0.29
CA PRO A 14 13.95 3.48 -1.02
C PRO A 14 12.46 3.22 -0.76
N HIS A 15 12.08 1.96 -0.63
CA HIS A 15 10.68 1.56 -0.43
C HIS A 15 10.22 1.83 1.02
N GLY A 16 11.06 1.57 2.00
CA GLY A 16 10.86 1.90 3.40
C GLY A 16 10.78 3.40 3.64
N LYS A 17 11.61 4.19 2.97
CA LYS A 17 11.53 5.66 3.00
C LYS A 17 10.20 6.16 2.44
N ALA A 18 9.77 5.65 1.29
CA ALA A 18 8.48 6.03 0.69
C ALA A 18 7.28 5.65 1.61
N ARG A 19 7.35 4.48 2.26
CA ARG A 19 6.35 4.07 3.27
C ARG A 19 6.35 5.01 4.48
N TYR A 20 7.52 5.40 4.97
CA TYR A 20 7.66 6.34 6.08
C TYR A 20 7.06 7.71 5.75
N GLU A 21 7.41 8.28 4.59
CA GLU A 21 6.85 9.57 4.13
C GLU A 21 5.32 9.52 3.99
N ARG A 22 4.78 8.42 3.46
CA ARG A 22 3.33 8.20 3.40
C ARG A 22 2.72 8.06 4.79
N ALA A 23 3.35 7.32 5.71
CA ALA A 23 2.89 7.15 7.08
C ALA A 23 2.77 8.51 7.78
N MET A 24 3.76 9.38 7.63
CA MET A 24 3.74 10.74 8.18
C MET A 24 2.55 11.55 7.65
N ARG A 25 2.29 11.54 6.32
CA ARG A 25 1.12 12.23 5.75
C ARG A 25 -0.21 11.72 6.34
N HIS A 26 -0.33 10.41 6.55
CA HIS A 26 -1.52 9.84 7.19
C HIS A 26 -1.64 10.22 8.67
N MET A 27 -0.53 10.33 9.40
CA MET A 27 -0.54 10.82 10.80
C MET A 27 -0.99 12.28 10.88
N GLU A 28 -0.55 13.13 9.95
CA GLU A 28 -0.98 14.53 9.88
C GLU A 28 -2.49 14.63 9.62
N LEU A 29 -3.00 13.90 8.63
CA LEU A 29 -4.44 13.85 8.35
C LEU A 29 -5.25 13.28 9.53
N ALA A 30 -4.77 12.24 10.20
CA ALA A 30 -5.42 11.67 11.38
C ALA A 30 -5.45 12.65 12.56
N LYS A 31 -4.37 13.43 12.73
CA LYS A 31 -4.30 14.52 13.70
C LYS A 31 -5.29 15.63 13.38
N GLU A 32 -5.42 16.02 12.10
CA GLU A 32 -6.41 17.00 11.65
C GLU A 32 -7.85 16.50 11.84
N GLN A 33 -8.08 15.20 11.68
CA GLN A 33 -9.37 14.55 11.97
C GLN A 33 -9.68 14.43 13.47
N GLY A 34 -8.77 14.86 14.34
CA GLY A 34 -8.96 14.81 15.80
C GLY A 34 -8.81 13.43 16.42
N MET A 35 -8.17 12.48 15.73
CA MET A 35 -7.87 11.16 16.30
C MET A 35 -6.93 11.28 17.51
N SER A 36 -7.06 10.35 18.44
CA SER A 36 -6.20 10.32 19.62
C SER A 36 -4.76 9.97 19.25
N SER A 37 -3.81 10.35 20.12
CA SER A 37 -2.40 10.01 19.91
C SER A 37 -2.16 8.49 19.84
N GLU A 38 -2.99 7.67 20.49
CA GLU A 38 -2.88 6.21 20.47
C GLU A 38 -3.32 5.64 19.11
N GLU A 39 -4.40 6.16 18.54
CA GLU A 39 -4.87 5.79 17.20
C GLU A 39 -3.89 6.20 16.10
N ILE A 40 -3.31 7.40 16.22
CA ILE A 40 -2.27 7.89 15.30
C ILE A 40 -1.03 6.96 15.34
N HIS A 41 -0.64 6.48 16.52
CA HIS A 41 0.45 5.50 16.64
C HIS A 41 0.10 4.15 16.05
N ALA A 42 -1.13 3.66 16.28
CA ALA A 42 -1.59 2.42 15.69
C ALA A 42 -1.59 2.51 14.16
N LEU A 43 -2.04 3.63 13.59
CA LEU A 43 -2.02 3.90 12.16
C LEU A 43 -0.59 3.93 11.58
N PHE A 44 0.33 4.64 12.25
CA PHE A 44 1.73 4.66 11.83
C PHE A 44 2.34 3.25 11.81
N LYS A 45 2.12 2.48 12.88
CA LYS A 45 2.61 1.11 12.98
C LYS A 45 2.02 0.23 11.88
N LEU A 46 0.72 0.35 11.62
CA LEU A 46 0.04 -0.38 10.57
C LEU A 46 0.68 -0.12 9.19
N ILE A 47 0.92 1.14 8.85
CA ILE A 47 1.50 1.52 7.54
C ILE A 47 2.95 1.02 7.42
N MET A 48 3.73 1.16 8.49
CA MET A 48 5.15 0.78 8.47
C MET A 48 5.37 -0.74 8.51
N ASP A 49 4.48 -1.48 9.16
CA ASP A 49 4.56 -2.94 9.25
C ASP A 49 3.84 -3.64 8.08
N PHE A 50 3.10 -2.89 7.25
CA PHE A 50 2.43 -3.42 6.07
C PHE A 50 3.46 -3.89 5.02
N ASP A 51 3.45 -5.20 4.78
CA ASP A 51 4.22 -5.85 3.73
C ASP A 51 3.27 -6.20 2.57
N PRO A 52 3.33 -5.50 1.42
CA PRO A 52 2.41 -5.75 0.31
C PRO A 52 2.44 -7.20 -0.20
N LYS A 53 3.55 -7.92 -0.01
CA LYS A 53 3.69 -9.33 -0.42
C LYS A 53 2.93 -10.29 0.48
N LYS A 54 2.87 -10.01 1.79
CA LYS A 54 2.29 -10.91 2.80
C LYS A 54 0.93 -10.46 3.29
N ASP A 55 0.65 -9.16 3.20
CA ASP A 55 -0.52 -8.52 3.81
C ASP A 55 -1.60 -8.16 2.79
N LEU A 56 -1.56 -8.74 1.58
CA LEU A 56 -2.60 -8.53 0.57
C LEU A 56 -4.00 -8.85 1.12
N ASP A 57 -4.11 -9.87 1.97
CA ASP A 57 -5.35 -10.27 2.63
C ASP A 57 -5.86 -9.26 3.67
N LYS A 58 -4.97 -8.43 4.24
CA LYS A 58 -5.34 -7.38 5.21
C LYS A 58 -5.94 -6.14 4.55
N VAL A 59 -5.75 -5.97 3.24
CA VAL A 59 -6.43 -4.91 2.50
C VAL A 59 -7.94 -5.21 2.54
N PRO A 60 -8.85 -4.22 2.63
CA PRO A 60 -10.27 -4.49 2.46
C PRO A 60 -10.57 -5.05 1.07
N ASN A 61 -11.50 -6.01 0.96
CA ASN A 61 -11.97 -6.56 -0.33
C ASN A 61 -13.30 -5.91 -0.75
N ASP A 62 -13.36 -4.58 -0.67
CA ASP A 62 -14.49 -3.79 -1.15
C ASP A 62 -14.23 -3.25 -2.56
N ASP A 63 -15.25 -2.66 -3.18
CA ASP A 63 -15.16 -2.13 -4.54
C ASP A 63 -14.14 -0.98 -4.66
N ALA A 64 -14.02 -0.14 -3.61
CA ALA A 64 -13.09 0.99 -3.58
C ALA A 64 -11.62 0.53 -3.59
N HIS A 65 -11.31 -0.60 -2.96
CA HIS A 65 -9.96 -1.16 -2.85
C HIS A 65 -9.67 -2.25 -3.88
N LYS A 66 -10.65 -2.68 -4.68
CA LYS A 66 -10.51 -3.76 -5.66
C LYS A 66 -9.38 -3.53 -6.66
N LYS A 67 -9.28 -2.31 -7.21
CA LYS A 67 -8.18 -1.93 -8.12
C LYS A 67 -6.82 -1.96 -7.42
N PHE A 68 -6.76 -1.46 -6.18
CA PHE A 68 -5.53 -1.46 -5.39
C PHE A 68 -5.05 -2.88 -5.06
N ARG A 69 -5.96 -3.78 -4.65
CA ARG A 69 -5.66 -5.21 -4.45
C ARG A 69 -5.16 -5.87 -5.73
N GLN A 70 -5.82 -5.60 -6.85
CA GLN A 70 -5.40 -6.13 -8.14
C GLN A 70 -3.98 -5.64 -8.49
N ALA A 71 -3.74 -4.33 -8.36
CA ALA A 71 -2.44 -3.73 -8.63
C ALA A 71 -1.33 -4.35 -7.78
N LEU A 72 -1.56 -4.52 -6.47
CA LEU A 72 -0.61 -5.18 -5.56
C LEU A 72 -0.37 -6.65 -5.94
N SER A 73 -1.44 -7.40 -6.25
CA SER A 73 -1.31 -8.81 -6.65
C SER A 73 -0.43 -8.98 -7.89
N HIS A 74 -0.64 -8.15 -8.92
CA HIS A 74 0.17 -8.19 -10.14
C HIS A 74 1.62 -7.75 -9.91
N ALA A 75 1.83 -6.71 -9.10
CA ALA A 75 3.17 -6.23 -8.76
C ALA A 75 3.94 -7.27 -7.92
N ASN A 76 3.30 -7.91 -6.94
CA ASN A 76 3.92 -8.97 -6.14
C ASN A 76 4.32 -10.15 -7.01
N ARG A 77 3.41 -10.60 -7.88
CA ARG A 77 3.71 -11.68 -8.81
C ARG A 77 4.88 -11.34 -9.73
N ALA A 78 5.01 -10.10 -10.18
CA ALA A 78 6.15 -9.65 -10.96
C ALA A 78 7.47 -9.79 -10.20
N VAL A 79 7.49 -9.41 -8.92
CA VAL A 79 8.68 -9.60 -8.07
C VAL A 79 8.96 -11.08 -7.81
N GLU A 80 7.93 -11.92 -7.63
CA GLU A 80 8.08 -13.38 -7.51
C GLU A 80 8.61 -14.02 -8.80
N GLU A 81 8.24 -13.49 -9.97
CA GLU A 81 8.79 -13.86 -11.28
C GLU A 81 10.24 -13.37 -11.48
N GLY A 82 10.83 -12.69 -10.50
CA GLY A 82 12.21 -12.19 -10.52
C GLY A 82 12.40 -10.86 -11.24
N LYS A 83 11.31 -10.13 -11.53
CA LYS A 83 11.40 -8.76 -12.08
C LYS A 83 11.90 -7.78 -11.02
N SER A 84 12.48 -6.69 -11.49
CA SER A 84 12.95 -5.62 -10.62
C SER A 84 11.81 -4.91 -9.89
N ASP A 85 12.12 -4.28 -8.74
CA ASP A 85 11.13 -3.49 -7.99
C ASP A 85 10.57 -2.32 -8.83
N GLU A 86 11.39 -1.76 -9.74
CA GLU A 86 10.98 -0.71 -10.68
C GLU A 86 9.92 -1.19 -11.68
N GLU A 87 10.09 -2.40 -12.24
CA GLU A 87 9.10 -3.02 -13.12
C GLU A 87 7.81 -3.37 -12.37
N ALA A 88 7.92 -3.87 -11.14
CA ALA A 88 6.76 -4.13 -10.29
C ALA A 88 5.99 -2.83 -9.98
N HIS A 89 6.70 -1.73 -9.72
CA HIS A 89 6.11 -0.40 -9.55
C HIS A 89 5.45 0.12 -10.83
N GLU A 90 6.04 -0.11 -12.00
CA GLU A 90 5.44 0.24 -13.28
C GLU A 90 4.13 -0.54 -13.51
N ILE A 91 4.12 -1.84 -13.23
CA ILE A 91 2.92 -2.68 -13.31
C ILE A 91 1.83 -2.16 -12.37
N PHE A 92 2.18 -1.85 -11.12
CA PHE A 92 1.27 -1.27 -10.15
C PHE A 92 0.67 0.05 -10.66
N ARG A 93 1.50 0.98 -11.14
CA ARG A 93 1.06 2.29 -11.66
C ARG A 93 0.12 2.12 -12.84
N ARG A 94 0.46 1.26 -13.81
CA ARG A 94 -0.40 1.01 -14.99
C ARG A 94 -1.79 0.53 -14.59
N ILE A 95 -1.90 -0.36 -13.60
CA ILE A 95 -3.20 -0.85 -13.12
C ILE A 95 -3.98 0.26 -12.42
N MET A 96 -3.31 1.04 -11.56
CA MET A 96 -3.95 2.15 -10.84
C MET A 96 -4.44 3.26 -11.78
N HIS A 97 -3.71 3.54 -12.86
CA HIS A 97 -4.06 4.56 -13.86
C HIS A 97 -4.94 4.01 -15.01
N GLY A 98 -5.23 2.71 -15.04
CA GLY A 98 -6.01 2.10 -16.12
C GLY A 98 -5.27 2.01 -17.46
N GLU A 99 -3.95 2.18 -17.46
CA GLU A 99 -3.07 2.14 -18.63
C GLU A 99 -2.64 0.70 -19.00
N THR A 100 -3.25 -0.31 -18.39
CA THR A 100 -3.00 -1.70 -18.77
C THR A 100 -3.58 -1.99 -20.15
N ALA A 101 -2.73 -2.21 -21.15
CA ALA A 101 -3.13 -2.66 -22.49
C ALA A 101 -3.66 -4.12 -22.53
N GLY A 102 -3.88 -4.75 -21.37
CA GLY A 102 -4.32 -6.12 -21.25
C GLY A 102 -5.84 -6.23 -21.26
N LYS A 103 -6.40 -6.75 -22.35
CA LYS A 103 -7.73 -7.37 -22.36
C LYS A 103 -7.79 -8.45 -21.28
N CYS A 104 -8.22 -8.13 -20.07
CA CYS A 104 -8.70 -9.16 -19.15
C CYS A 104 -9.93 -9.79 -19.81
N LYS A 105 -9.85 -11.08 -20.14
CA LYS A 105 -10.98 -11.89 -20.63
C LYS A 105 -12.03 -12.14 -19.53
N HIS A 106 -12.44 -11.08 -18.82
CA HIS A 106 -13.69 -11.03 -18.08
C HIS A 106 -14.61 -10.01 -18.74
N ARG A 107 -14.84 -10.19 -20.05
CA ARG A 107 -16.12 -9.80 -20.63
C ARG A 107 -17.13 -10.82 -20.07
N LYS A 108 -17.85 -10.46 -19.01
CA LYS A 108 -19.21 -10.99 -18.89
C LYS A 108 -20.01 -10.26 -19.94
N GLU A 109 -20.23 -10.98 -21.02
CA GLU A 109 -21.29 -10.72 -21.98
C GLU A 109 -22.59 -10.87 -21.17
N GLU A 110 -23.22 -9.74 -20.84
CA GLU A 110 -24.60 -9.75 -20.37
C GLU A 110 -25.46 -9.69 -21.64
N ALA A 111 -26.08 -10.83 -21.92
CA ALA A 111 -27.10 -11.05 -22.94
C ALA A 111 -28.46 -10.54 -22.47
#